data_AF-A0A2S8X276-F1
#
_entry.id   AF-A0A2S8X276-F1
#
_cell.length_a   1.000
_cell.length_b   1.000
_cell.length_c   1.000
_cell.angle_alpha   90.00
_cell.angle_beta   90.00
_cell.angle_gamma   90.00
#
_symmetry.space_group_name_H-M   'P 1'
#
loop_
_entity.id
_entity.type
_entity.pdbx_description
1 polymer ?
#
loop_
_entity_poly.entity_id
_entity_poly.type
_entity_poly.pdbx_seq_one_letter_code
_entity_poly.pdbx_strand_id
1 'polypeptide(L)'
;MTRLAKRILIFLVAIMLLAQIPMLKETLARGVTTLYVKIKYPEHSFQFQDFNYESHFGNYIISYTDQDEQRISLMLEPKFFPVLITYDPLNQPMKD
;
A
#
# COMPACT_ATOMS: atom_id res chain seq x y z
N MET A 1 24.59 -21.86 -16.35
CA MET A 1 23.40 -21.90 -15.46
C MET A 1 22.75 -23.27 -15.57
N THR A 2 22.41 -23.89 -14.43
CA THR A 2 21.67 -25.16 -14.42
C THR A 2 20.21 -24.93 -14.87
N ARG A 3 19.54 -25.98 -15.37
CA ARG A 3 18.13 -25.90 -15.79
C ARG A 3 17.21 -25.42 -14.65
N LEU A 4 17.53 -25.77 -13.41
CA LEU A 4 16.81 -25.32 -12.21
C LEU A 4 17.00 -23.82 -11.97
N ALA A 5 18.24 -23.32 -11.98
CA ALA A 5 18.53 -21.90 -11.80
C ALA A 5 17.83 -21.02 -12.86
N LYS A 6 17.75 -21.50 -14.11
CA LYS A 6 17.02 -20.82 -15.18
C LYS A 6 15.52 -20.76 -14.91
N ARG A 7 14.89 -21.82 -14.40
CA ARG A 7 13.47 -21.84 -14.03
C ARG A 7 13.17 -20.90 -12.87
N ILE A 8 14.02 -20.90 -11.84
CA ILE A 8 13.89 -19.99 -10.69
C ILE A 8 13.98 -18.54 -11.15
N LEU A 9 14.96 -18.20 -11.99
CA LEU A 9 15.11 -16.85 -12.52
C LEU A 9 13.88 -16.41 -13.32
N ILE A 10 13.37 -17.28 -14.22
CA ILE A 10 12.16 -16.98 -15.00
C ILE A 10 10.96 -16.73 -14.07
N PHE A 11 10.81 -17.55 -13.03
CA PHE A 11 9.73 -17.41 -12.06
C PHE A 11 9.82 -16.08 -11.28
N LEU A 12 11.01 -15.71 -10.82
CA LEU A 12 11.23 -14.43 -10.12
C LEU A 12 10.95 -13.23 -11.03
N VAL A 13 11.39 -13.28 -12.28
CA VAL A 13 11.10 -12.23 -13.27
C VAL A 13 9.60 -12.16 -13.55
N ALA A 14 8.91 -13.28 -13.68
CA ALA A 14 7.46 -13.31 -13.86
C ALA A 14 6.73 -12.66 -12.68
N ILE A 15 7.13 -12.95 -11.43
CA ILE A 15 6.58 -12.29 -10.24
C ILE A 15 6.83 -10.78 -10.28
N MET A 16 8.06 -10.35 -10.60
CA MET A 16 8.39 -8.92 -10.70
C MET A 16 7.55 -8.19 -11.75
N LEU A 17 7.30 -8.83 -12.88
CA LEU A 17 6.46 -8.26 -13.95
C LEU A 17 4.98 -8.20 -13.54
N LEU A 18 4.45 -9.25 -12.93
CA LEU A 18 3.09 -9.27 -12.41
C LEU A 18 2.87 -8.19 -11.35
N ALA A 19 3.86 -7.98 -10.47
CA ALA A 19 3.83 -6.93 -9.45
C ALA A 19 3.80 -5.50 -10.04
N GLN A 20 4.09 -5.31 -11.34
CA GLN A 20 3.96 -4.01 -11.99
C GLN A 20 2.53 -3.65 -12.40
N ILE A 21 1.63 -4.65 -12.49
CA ILE A 21 0.24 -4.46 -12.92
C ILE A 21 -0.46 -3.52 -11.92
N PRO A 22 -0.98 -2.35 -12.36
CA PRO A 22 -1.58 -1.36 -11.47
C PRO A 22 -2.70 -1.94 -10.58
N MET A 23 -3.58 -2.74 -11.16
CA MET A 23 -4.68 -3.40 -10.44
C MET A 23 -4.18 -4.33 -9.33
N LEU A 24 -3.08 -5.06 -9.56
CA LEU A 24 -2.52 -5.96 -8.56
C LEU A 24 -1.85 -5.17 -7.42
N LYS A 25 -1.16 -4.07 -7.75
CA LYS A 25 -0.59 -3.15 -6.77
C LYS A 25 -1.65 -2.58 -5.85
N GLU A 26 -2.73 -2.05 -6.43
CA GLU A 26 -3.86 -1.49 -5.66
C GLU A 26 -4.48 -2.55 -4.75
N THR A 27 -4.75 -3.74 -5.28
CA THR A 27 -5.37 -4.83 -4.50
C THR A 27 -4.52 -5.22 -3.30
N LEU A 28 -3.20 -5.36 -3.49
CA LEU A 28 -2.27 -5.71 -2.43
C LEU A 28 -2.09 -4.58 -1.42
N ALA A 29 -1.95 -3.34 -1.90
CA ALA A 29 -1.89 -2.15 -1.06
C ALA A 29 -3.15 -2.06 -0.18
N ARG A 30 -4.33 -2.05 -0.81
CA ARG A 30 -5.61 -2.03 -0.12
C ARG A 30 -5.75 -3.15 0.89
N GLY A 31 -5.37 -4.39 0.55
CA GLY A 31 -5.45 -5.52 1.49
C GLY A 31 -4.62 -5.28 2.76
N VAL A 32 -3.34 -4.94 2.59
CA VAL A 32 -2.41 -4.70 3.70
C VAL A 32 -2.83 -3.48 4.52
N THR A 33 -3.17 -2.37 3.87
CA THR A 33 -3.50 -1.12 4.57
C THR A 33 -4.88 -1.17 5.21
N THR A 34 -5.84 -1.92 4.65
CA THR A 34 -7.15 -2.14 5.29
C THR A 34 -6.97 -2.94 6.58
N LEU A 35 -6.12 -3.95 6.57
CA LEU A 35 -5.80 -4.71 7.78
C LEU A 35 -5.10 -3.81 8.81
N TYR A 36 -4.12 -3.01 8.37
CA TYR A 36 -3.42 -2.06 9.23
C TYR A 36 -4.36 -1.08 9.92
N VAL A 37 -5.23 -0.37 9.17
CA VAL A 37 -6.13 0.63 9.77
C VAL A 37 -7.14 -0.02 10.70
N LYS A 38 -7.65 -1.21 10.39
CA LYS A 38 -8.58 -1.95 11.28
C LYS A 38 -7.93 -2.37 12.59
N ILE A 39 -6.67 -2.81 12.56
CA ILE A 39 -5.96 -3.23 13.77
C ILE A 39 -5.57 -2.01 14.60
N LYS A 40 -5.08 -0.96 13.95
CA LYS A 40 -4.52 0.21 14.64
C LYS A 40 -5.59 1.17 15.15
N TYR A 41 -6.70 1.28 14.42
CA TYR A 41 -7.80 2.20 14.70
C TYR A 41 -9.12 1.43 14.76
N PRO A 42 -9.30 0.50 15.71
CA PRO A 42 -10.46 -0.39 15.75
C PRO A 42 -11.78 0.35 16.03
N GLU A 43 -11.72 1.53 16.65
CA GLU A 43 -12.88 2.38 16.93
C GLU A 43 -13.42 3.09 15.67
N HIS A 44 -12.64 3.11 14.59
CA HIS A 44 -13.00 3.75 13.33
C HIS A 44 -13.42 2.69 12.30
N SER A 45 -14.46 2.98 11.50
CA SER A 45 -14.95 2.11 10.43
C SER A 45 -14.45 2.57 9.07
N PHE A 46 -13.13 2.65 8.92
CA PHE A 46 -12.48 3.12 7.71
C PHE A 46 -12.85 2.29 6.47
N GLN A 47 -13.44 2.95 5.48
CA GLN A 47 -13.75 2.41 4.16
C GLN A 47 -12.74 2.92 3.13
N PHE A 48 -12.29 2.02 2.26
CA PHE A 48 -11.40 2.39 1.15
C PHE A 48 -12.09 3.40 0.24
N GLN A 49 -11.39 4.50 -0.07
CA GLN A 49 -11.90 5.53 -0.95
C GLN A 49 -11.11 5.58 -2.27
N ASP A 50 -9.78 5.63 -2.20
CA ASP A 50 -8.95 5.94 -3.37
C ASP A 50 -7.51 5.44 -3.25
N PHE A 51 -6.86 5.21 -4.39
CA PHE A 51 -5.46 4.80 -4.52
C PHE A 51 -4.81 5.48 -5.73
N ASN A 52 -3.90 6.43 -5.47
CA ASN A 52 -3.28 7.23 -6.52
C ASN A 52 -1.76 7.29 -6.40
N TYR A 53 -1.09 7.44 -7.53
CA TYR A 53 0.34 7.74 -7.56
C TYR A 53 0.55 9.25 -7.51
N GLU A 54 1.22 9.74 -6.46
CA GLU A 54 1.61 11.14 -6.33
C GLU A 54 3.05 11.31 -6.82
N SER A 55 3.17 11.82 -8.04
CA SER A 55 4.45 12.00 -8.73
C SER A 55 5.43 12.93 -8.01
N HIS A 56 4.95 13.93 -7.26
CA HIS A 56 5.82 14.89 -6.56
C HIS A 56 6.63 14.24 -5.45
N PHE A 57 6.02 13.32 -4.70
CA PHE A 57 6.71 12.51 -3.68
C PHE A 57 7.24 11.20 -4.26
N GLY A 58 6.86 10.94 -5.51
CA GLY A 58 7.09 9.70 -6.19
C GLY A 58 6.47 8.51 -5.48
N ASN A 59 5.47 8.67 -4.61
CA ASN A 59 4.85 7.68 -3.70
C ASN A 59 3.41 7.33 -4.10
N TYR A 60 2.91 6.19 -3.64
CA TYR A 60 1.47 5.92 -3.71
C TYR A 60 0.77 6.48 -2.48
N ILE A 61 -0.42 7.03 -2.66
CA ILE A 61 -1.29 7.49 -1.58
C ILE A 61 -2.53 6.61 -1.61
N ILE A 62 -2.86 6.02 -0.45
CA ILE A 62 -4.12 5.32 -0.26
C ILE A 62 -4.96 6.07 0.77
N SER A 63 -6.23 6.27 0.47
CA SER A 63 -7.13 7.04 1.32
C SER A 63 -8.30 6.21 1.80
N TYR A 64 -8.69 6.48 3.04
CA TYR A 64 -9.84 5.89 3.70
C TYR A 64 -10.71 6.99 4.29
N THR A 65 -12.01 6.73 4.36
CA THR A 65 -12.99 7.61 4.98
C THR A 65 -13.72 6.85 6.09
N ASP A 66 -13.90 7.49 7.23
CA ASP A 66 -14.72 6.94 8.32
C ASP A 66 -16.19 7.42 8.23
N GLN A 67 -17.05 6.91 9.11
CA GLN A 67 -18.48 7.24 9.18
C GLN A 67 -18.74 8.74 9.40
N ASP A 68 -17.83 9.43 10.09
CA ASP A 68 -17.89 10.88 10.32
C ASP A 68 -17.33 11.70 9.14
N GLU A 69 -17.20 11.08 7.96
CA GLU A 69 -16.59 11.65 6.74
C GLU A 69 -15.12 12.11 6.90
N GLN A 70 -14.48 11.76 8.02
CA GLN A 70 -13.07 12.05 8.24
C GLN A 70 -12.21 11.19 7.32
N ARG A 71 -11.49 11.85 6.41
CA ARG A 71 -10.56 11.20 5.48
C ARG A 71 -9.17 11.11 6.08
N ILE A 72 -8.61 9.90 6.09
CA ILE A 72 -7.18 9.67 6.34
C ILE A 72 -6.50 9.26 5.03
N SER A 73 -5.25 9.69 4.86
CA SER A 73 -4.44 9.32 3.70
C SER A 73 -3.08 8.82 4.17
N LEU A 74 -2.79 7.58 3.81
CA LEU A 74 -1.52 6.93 4.11
C LEU A 74 -0.60 7.05 2.89
N MET A 75 0.67 7.35 3.13
CA MET A 75 1.68 7.36 2.08
C MET A 75 2.42 6.02 2.07
N LEU A 76 2.52 5.42 0.89
CA LEU A 76 3.11 4.12 0.65
C LEU A 76 4.37 4.30 -0.20
N GLU A 77 5.44 3.60 0.16
CA GLU A 77 6.67 3.62 -0.63
C GLU A 77 6.43 3.11 -2.06
N PRO A 78 7.19 3.62 -3.05
CA PRO A 78 6.70 3.58 -4.41
C PRO A 78 7.20 2.48 -5.30
N LYS A 79 8.28 1.82 -4.93
CA LYS A 79 9.12 1.20 -5.95
C LYS A 79 9.01 -0.31 -6.00
N PHE A 80 9.00 -1.01 -4.87
CA PHE A 80 8.90 -2.46 -4.89
C PHE A 80 8.19 -2.98 -3.64
N PHE A 81 7.47 -4.08 -3.83
CA PHE A 81 6.96 -4.91 -2.74
C PHE A 81 8.06 -5.10 -1.67
N PRO A 82 7.76 -5.03 -0.36
CA PRO A 82 6.43 -4.93 0.26
C PRO A 82 5.86 -3.51 0.34
N VAL A 83 4.54 -3.41 0.43
CA VAL A 83 3.84 -2.15 0.73
C VAL A 83 4.21 -1.70 2.15
N LEU A 84 4.99 -0.62 2.25
CA LEU A 84 5.40 -0.03 3.52
C LEU A 84 4.67 1.29 3.73
N ILE A 85 4.02 1.42 4.89
CA ILE A 85 3.38 2.68 5.31
C ILE A 85 4.50 3.58 5.85
N THR A 86 4.78 4.65 5.12
CA THR A 86 5.82 5.63 5.47
C THR A 86 5.28 6.78 6.29
N TYR A 87 3.99 7.06 6.13
CA TYR A 87 3.32 8.17 6.79
C TYR A 87 1.91 7.78 7.17
N ASP A 88 1.56 8.08 8.41
CA ASP A 88 0.24 7.93 9.00
C ASP A 88 -0.07 9.20 9.81
N PRO A 89 -1.03 10.03 9.37
CA PRO A 89 -1.31 11.31 10.02
C PRO A 89 -1.84 11.15 11.44
N LEU A 90 -2.52 10.03 11.74
CA LEU A 90 -3.05 9.73 13.07
C LEU A 90 -1.99 9.15 14.02
N ASN A 91 -0.76 8.96 13.54
CA ASN A 91 0.36 8.46 14.34
C ASN A 91 1.33 9.55 14.79
N GLN A 92 1.05 10.81 14.46
CA GLN A 92 1.87 11.91 14.91
C GLN A 92 1.52 12.23 16.37
N PRO A 93 2.51 12.47 17.25
CA PRO A 93 2.21 13.10 18.53
C PRO A 93 1.50 14.42 18.22
N MET A 94 0.32 14.64 18.80
CA MET A 94 -0.36 15.92 18.68
C MET A 94 0.63 17.00 19.11
N LYS A 95 0.95 17.92 18.20
CA LYS A 95 1.62 19.15 18.60
C LYS A 95 0.53 20.03 19.21
N ASP A 96 0.57 20.12 20.54
CA ASP A 96 -0.11 21.17 21.30
C ASP A 96 0.35 22.57 20.84
#